data_AF-A0A4S2KYS3-F1
#
_entry.id   AF-A0A4S2KYS3-F1
#
_cell.length_a   1.000
_cell.length_b   1.000
_cell.length_c   1.000
_cell.angle_alpha   90.00
_cell.angle_beta   90.00
_cell.angle_gamma   90.00
#
_symmetry.space_group_name_H-M   'P 1'
#
loop_
_entity.id
_entity.type
_entity.pdbx_description
1 polymer ?
#
loop_
_entity_poly.entity_id
_entity_poly.type
_entity_poly.pdbx_seq_one_letter_code
_entity_poly.pdbx_strand_id
1 'polypeptide(L)'
;MDITLDDKLSALQQISQQKLVKILDTIPGTKDLIIEQQLMKILDSFVGVTVLKRYGVDKIYKMEEGLKPSSSQRIFLVSNSLIACKRVLDQVQSEISLIGRPHVEVCHHLLVMPFVPPVLYLSLIHI
;
A
#
# COMPACT_ATOMS: atom_id res chain seq x y z
N MET A 1 -2.71 26.64 -27.98
CA MET A 1 -1.93 25.41 -27.73
C MET A 1 -2.93 24.27 -27.66
N ASP A 2 -2.90 23.39 -28.64
CA ASP A 2 -3.75 22.20 -28.66
C ASP A 2 -3.24 21.19 -27.62
N ILE A 3 -4.10 20.81 -26.69
CA ILE A 3 -3.79 19.81 -25.66
C ILE A 3 -3.73 18.45 -26.36
N THR A 4 -2.56 17.82 -26.38
CA THR A 4 -2.37 16.52 -27.01
C THR A 4 -2.90 15.39 -26.12
N LEU A 5 -3.05 14.18 -26.68
CA LEU A 5 -3.41 13.00 -25.89
C LEU A 5 -2.33 12.69 -24.84
N ASP A 6 -1.06 12.86 -25.19
CA ASP A 6 0.09 12.67 -24.31
C ASP A 6 0.07 13.64 -23.12
N ASP A 7 -0.34 14.89 -23.33
CA ASP A 7 -0.52 15.86 -22.25
C ASP A 7 -1.61 15.42 -21.26
N LYS A 8 -2.70 14.83 -21.76
CA LYS A 8 -3.78 14.30 -20.90
C LYS A 8 -3.33 13.07 -20.12
N LEU A 9 -2.60 12.16 -20.75
CA LEU A 9 -2.08 10.94 -20.10
C LEU A 9 -1.06 11.28 -19.03
N SER A 10 -0.13 12.20 -19.30
CA SER A 10 0.85 12.68 -18.33
C SER A 10 0.17 13.37 -17.14
N ALA A 11 -0.88 14.17 -17.36
CA ALA A 11 -1.67 14.74 -16.28
C ALA A 11 -2.31 13.68 -15.37
N LEU A 12 -2.84 12.58 -15.94
CA LEU A 12 -3.40 11.46 -15.15
C LEU A 12 -2.32 10.75 -14.31
N GLN A 13 -1.14 10.53 -14.89
CA GLN A 13 0.00 9.96 -14.16
C GLN A 13 0.41 10.88 -13.00
N GLN A 14 0.52 12.19 -13.24
CA GLN A 14 0.85 13.18 -12.22
C GLN A 14 -0.19 13.22 -11.10
N ILE A 15 -1.48 13.21 -11.42
CA ILE A 15 -2.55 13.18 -10.41
C ILE A 15 -2.45 11.91 -9.56
N SER A 16 -2.23 10.75 -10.19
CA SER A 16 -2.11 9.46 -9.51
C SER A 16 -0.88 9.42 -8.60
N GLN A 17 0.26 9.91 -9.09
CA GLN A 17 1.48 10.05 -8.31
C GLN A 17 1.26 10.99 -7.12
N GLN A 18 0.65 12.16 -7.32
CA GLN A 18 0.38 13.12 -6.26
C GLN A 18 -0.54 12.56 -5.17
N LYS A 19 -1.58 11.81 -5.56
CA LYS A 19 -2.46 11.14 -4.59
C LYS A 19 -1.70 10.12 -3.76
N LEU A 20 -0.88 9.28 -4.41
CA LEU A 20 -0.10 8.26 -3.70
C LEU A 20 0.89 8.89 -2.72
N VAL A 21 1.67 9.88 -3.16
CA VAL A 21 2.68 10.49 -2.29
C VAL A 21 2.05 11.23 -1.12
N LYS A 22 0.88 11.88 -1.30
CA LYS A 22 0.12 12.48 -0.20
C LYS A 22 -0.26 11.45 0.86
N ILE A 23 -0.69 10.25 0.45
CA ILE A 23 -1.00 9.16 1.40
C ILE A 23 0.27 8.70 2.12
N LEU A 24 1.38 8.52 1.41
CA LEU A 24 2.65 8.12 2.02
C LEU A 24 3.20 9.17 3.00
N ASP A 25 2.95 10.44 2.72
CA ASP A 25 3.35 11.59 3.55
C ASP A 25 2.55 11.66 4.86
N THR A 26 1.28 11.24 4.86
CA THR A 26 0.47 11.15 6.10
C THR A 26 0.95 10.09 7.08
N ILE A 27 1.77 9.14 6.62
CA ILE A 27 2.28 8.03 7.43
C ILE A 27 3.71 8.37 7.87
N PRO A 28 3.93 8.65 9.17
CA PRO A 28 5.23 9.09 9.67
C PRO A 28 6.26 7.95 9.66
N GLY A 29 7.54 8.31 9.61
CA GLY A 29 8.64 7.36 9.76
C GLY A 29 8.95 6.51 8.51
N THR A 30 9.84 5.55 8.72
CA THR A 30 10.29 4.59 7.70
C THR A 30 9.17 3.59 7.41
N LYS A 31 8.96 3.24 6.14
CA LYS A 31 7.83 2.43 5.69
C LYS A 31 8.31 1.26 4.83
N ASP A 32 7.67 0.11 5.01
CA ASP A 32 7.77 -1.01 4.09
C ASP A 32 6.51 -1.06 3.23
N LEU A 33 6.70 -1.17 1.92
CA LEU A 33 5.62 -1.22 0.93
C LEU A 33 5.43 -2.65 0.45
N ILE A 34 4.29 -3.28 0.73
CA ILE A 34 3.96 -4.63 0.31
C ILE A 34 2.92 -4.53 -0.81
N ILE A 35 3.24 -5.02 -2.01
CA ILE A 35 2.43 -4.79 -3.21
C ILE A 35 1.96 -6.10 -3.80
N GLU A 36 0.66 -6.20 -4.07
CA GLU A 36 0.10 -7.28 -4.88
C GLU A 36 0.72 -7.32 -6.29
N GLN A 37 1.14 -8.49 -6.76
CA GLN A 37 1.92 -8.65 -8.00
C GLN A 37 1.35 -7.90 -9.21
N GLN A 38 0.03 -7.93 -9.40
CA GLN A 38 -0.63 -7.26 -10.53
C GLN A 38 -0.54 -5.74 -10.47
N LEU A 39 -0.42 -5.17 -9.26
CA LEU A 39 -0.31 -3.72 -9.05
C LEU A 39 1.12 -3.21 -9.26
N MET A 40 2.14 -4.07 -9.20
CA MET A 40 3.54 -3.64 -9.34
C MET A 40 3.79 -2.93 -10.67
N LYS A 41 3.29 -3.48 -11.79
CA LYS A 41 3.40 -2.86 -13.12
C LYS A 41 2.61 -1.56 -13.23
N ILE A 42 1.46 -1.50 -12.58
CA ILE A 42 0.60 -0.31 -12.59
C ILE A 42 1.30 0.82 -11.83
N LEU A 43 1.89 0.51 -10.67
CA LEU A 43 2.64 1.46 -9.87
C LEU A 43 3.84 2.02 -10.64
N ASP A 44 4.62 1.16 -11.28
CA ASP A 44 5.80 1.54 -12.07
C ASP A 44 5.45 2.52 -13.22
N SER A 45 4.23 2.43 -13.77
CA SER A 45 3.77 3.29 -14.87
C SER A 45 3.60 4.77 -14.52
N PHE A 46 3.51 5.13 -13.23
CA PHE A 46 3.31 6.52 -12.80
C PHE A 46 4.17 6.94 -11.59
N VAL A 47 4.86 6.02 -10.92
CA VAL A 47 5.76 6.36 -9.82
C VAL A 47 7.01 5.49 -9.82
N GLY A 48 8.17 6.13 -9.80
CA GLY A 48 9.46 5.44 -9.69
C GLY A 48 9.87 5.18 -8.24
N VAL A 49 10.72 4.17 -8.04
CA VAL A 49 11.28 3.81 -6.72
C VAL A 49 11.96 4.99 -6.02
N THR A 50 12.63 5.87 -6.75
CA THR A 50 13.28 7.07 -6.20
C THR A 50 12.27 8.01 -5.52
N VAL A 51 11.06 8.13 -6.08
CA VAL A 51 9.99 8.93 -5.47
C VAL A 51 9.53 8.25 -4.18
N LEU A 52 9.23 6.95 -4.22
CA LEU A 52 8.81 6.19 -3.03
C LEU A 52 9.82 6.33 -1.88
N LYS A 53 11.12 6.21 -2.18
CA LYS A 53 12.20 6.40 -1.19
C LYS A 53 12.22 7.79 -0.59
N ARG A 54 11.98 8.85 -1.39
CA ARG A 54 11.90 10.23 -0.88
C ARG A 54 10.78 10.42 0.13
N TYR A 55 9.68 9.68 0.00
CA TYR A 55 8.56 9.71 0.94
C TYR A 55 8.70 8.68 2.06
N GLY A 56 9.89 8.09 2.28
CA GLY A 56 10.19 7.24 3.43
C GLY A 56 9.91 5.75 3.23
N VAL A 57 9.72 5.28 2.00
CA VAL A 57 9.67 3.84 1.70
C VAL A 57 11.09 3.28 1.66
N ASP A 58 11.45 2.41 2.61
CA ASP A 58 12.78 1.77 2.66
C ASP A 58 12.83 0.54 1.77
N LYS A 59 11.86 -0.37 1.95
CA LYS A 59 11.79 -1.63 1.20
C LYS A 59 10.45 -1.79 0.51
N ILE A 60 10.52 -2.39 -0.68
CA ILE A 60 9.37 -2.76 -1.48
C ILE A 60 9.36 -4.28 -1.57
N TYR A 61 8.28 -4.88 -1.13
CA TYR A 61 8.05 -6.31 -1.12
C TYR A 61 6.92 -6.65 -2.08
N LYS A 62 7.07 -7.77 -2.77
CA LYS A 62 5.95 -8.42 -3.43
C LYS A 62 5.12 -9.15 -2.36
N MET A 63 3.80 -9.03 -2.41
CA MET A 63 2.89 -9.70 -1.49
C MET A 63 2.95 -11.22 -1.67
N GLU A 64 3.58 -11.90 -0.72
CA GLU A 64 3.75 -13.36 -0.66
C GLU A 64 3.69 -13.83 0.81
N GLU A 65 3.49 -15.13 1.03
CA GLU A 65 3.48 -15.70 2.38
C GLU A 65 4.90 -15.72 2.97
N GLY A 66 5.01 -15.54 4.30
CA GLY A 66 6.31 -15.60 4.99
C GLY A 66 7.18 -14.34 4.87
N LEU A 67 6.63 -13.23 4.40
CA LEU A 67 7.31 -11.93 4.44
C LEU A 67 7.68 -11.55 5.88
N LYS A 68 8.88 -10.98 6.05
CA LYS A 68 9.35 -10.40 7.30
C LYS A 68 9.67 -8.91 7.08
N PRO A 69 8.64 -8.03 7.04
CA PRO A 69 8.87 -6.60 6.94
C PRO A 69 9.64 -6.13 8.19
N SER A 70 10.66 -5.32 7.97
CA SER A 70 11.52 -4.81 9.04
C SER A 70 10.99 -3.55 9.68
N SER A 71 10.17 -2.78 8.96
CA SER A 71 9.62 -1.53 9.47
C SER A 71 8.40 -1.74 10.37
N SER A 72 8.25 -0.84 11.34
CA SER A 72 7.05 -0.68 12.15
C SER A 72 5.87 -0.13 11.34
N GLN A 73 6.11 0.58 10.23
CA GLN A 73 5.03 1.03 9.34
C GLN A 73 4.98 0.14 8.11
N ARG A 74 3.86 -0.57 7.93
CA ARG A 74 3.67 -1.55 6.85
C ARG A 74 2.49 -1.13 6.00
N ILE A 75 2.72 -0.88 4.73
CA ILE A 75 1.71 -0.39 3.80
C ILE A 75 1.42 -1.48 2.77
N PHE A 76 0.21 -2.02 2.80
CA PHE A 76 -0.25 -3.03 1.86
C PHE A 76 -1.01 -2.37 0.72
N LEU A 77 -0.54 -2.55 -0.52
CA LEU A 77 -1.27 -2.19 -1.73
C LEU A 77 -1.90 -3.44 -2.33
N VAL A 78 -3.23 -3.47 -2.34
CA VAL A 78 -4.00 -4.59 -2.90
C VAL A 78 -5.12 -4.10 -3.80
N SER A 79 -5.50 -4.93 -4.76
CA SER A 79 -6.73 -4.73 -5.53
C SER A 79 -7.97 -4.84 -4.65
N ASN A 80 -9.11 -4.38 -5.15
CA ASN A 80 -10.41 -4.52 -4.48
C ASN A 80 -10.89 -5.98 -4.28
N SER A 81 -10.08 -6.97 -4.69
CA SER A 81 -10.40 -8.39 -4.54
C SER A 81 -10.52 -8.77 -3.07
N LEU A 82 -11.64 -9.39 -2.70
CA LEU A 82 -11.85 -9.89 -1.35
C LEU A 82 -10.82 -10.96 -0.96
N ILE A 83 -10.34 -11.73 -1.94
CA ILE A 83 -9.30 -12.73 -1.71
C ILE A 83 -7.99 -12.04 -1.31
N ALA A 84 -7.61 -10.97 -2.02
CA ALA A 84 -6.40 -10.20 -1.72
C ALA A 84 -6.51 -9.50 -0.36
N CYS A 85 -7.66 -8.87 -0.09
CA CYS A 85 -7.90 -8.19 1.17
C CYS A 85 -7.90 -9.17 2.35
N LYS A 86 -8.60 -10.31 2.24
CA LYS A 86 -8.60 -11.35 3.27
C LYS A 86 -7.19 -11.85 3.55
N ARG A 87 -6.36 -12.09 2.52
CA ARG A 87 -4.96 -12.48 2.71
C ARG A 87 -4.15 -11.47 3.53
N VAL A 88 -4.35 -10.17 3.29
CA VAL A 88 -3.71 -9.14 4.14
C VAL A 88 -4.22 -9.23 5.56
N LEU A 89 -5.53 -9.33 5.77
CA LEU A 89 -6.12 -9.41 7.11
C LEU A 89 -5.64 -10.65 7.87
N ASP A 90 -5.60 -11.81 7.22
CA ASP A 90 -5.08 -13.06 7.79
C ASP A 90 -3.61 -12.90 8.20
N GLN A 91 -2.80 -12.22 7.37
CA GLN A 91 -1.39 -11.92 7.68
C GLN A 91 -1.26 -10.96 8.88
N VAL A 92 -2.02 -9.87 8.89
CA VAL A 92 -2.04 -8.89 9.99
C VAL A 92 -2.47 -9.55 11.30
N GLN A 93 -3.54 -10.36 11.26
CA GLN A 93 -4.05 -11.07 12.44
C GLN A 93 -3.02 -12.06 12.99
N SER A 94 -2.34 -12.79 12.12
CA SER A 94 -1.27 -13.72 12.50
C SER A 94 -0.12 -12.99 13.20
N GLU A 95 0.29 -11.83 12.68
CA GLU A 95 1.34 -11.02 13.29
C GLU A 95 0.93 -10.44 14.64
N ILE A 96 -0.27 -9.86 14.75
CA ILE A 96 -0.81 -9.34 16.01
C ILE A 96 -0.82 -10.44 17.08
N SER A 97 -1.25 -11.66 16.71
CA SER A 97 -1.30 -12.80 17.62
C SER A 97 0.08 -13.25 18.12
N LEU A 98 1.14 -13.01 17.33
CA LEU A 98 2.52 -13.33 17.69
C LEU A 98 3.21 -12.21 18.50
N ILE A 99 2.80 -10.96 18.31
CA ILE A 99 3.34 -9.78 19.03
C ILE A 99 2.65 -9.68 20.41
N GLY A 100 2.84 -10.69 21.26
CA GLY A 100 2.44 -10.66 22.67
C GLY A 100 3.33 -9.77 23.55
N ARG A 101 4.07 -8.79 22.98
CA ARG A 101 5.03 -7.94 23.71
C ARG A 101 4.79 -6.44 23.46
N PRO A 102 4.53 -5.64 24.51
CA PRO A 102 3.98 -4.28 24.40
C PRO A 102 4.97 -3.17 23.98
N HIS A 103 6.15 -3.50 23.46
CA HIS A 103 7.22 -2.49 23.27
C HIS A 103 7.50 -2.05 21.83
N VAL A 104 6.89 -2.70 20.82
CA VAL A 104 7.01 -2.28 19.42
C VAL A 104 5.62 -2.35 18.77
N GLU A 105 4.91 -1.23 18.76
CA GLU A 105 3.67 -1.10 17.99
C GLU A 105 4.01 -1.09 16.50
N VAL A 106 3.57 -2.14 15.81
CA VAL A 106 3.59 -2.21 14.35
C VAL A 106 2.27 -1.65 13.86
N CYS A 107 2.31 -0.64 13.00
CA CYS A 107 1.14 -0.06 12.35
C CYS A 107 0.99 -0.62 10.94
N HIS A 108 -0.16 -1.24 10.68
CA HIS A 108 -0.52 -1.77 9.37
C HIS A 108 -1.50 -0.82 8.67
N HIS A 109 -1.15 -0.39 7.46
CA HIS A 109 -1.96 0.48 6.61
C HIS A 109 -2.40 -0.30 5.38
N LEU A 110 -3.71 -0.44 5.18
CA LEU A 110 -4.27 -1.13 4.02
C LEU A 110 -4.76 -0.13 2.97
N LEU A 111 -4.13 -0.16 1.80
CA LEU A 111 -4.49 0.68 0.66
C LEU A 111 -5.11 -0.17 -0.44
N VAL A 112 -6.44 -0.05 -0.58
CA VAL A 112 -7.22 -0.81 -1.56
C VAL A 112 -7.46 0.01 -2.83
N MET A 113 -7.05 -0.53 -3.97
CA MET A 113 -7.12 0.15 -5.27
C MET A 113 -8.19 -0.47 -6.18
N PRO A 114 -8.98 0.35 -6.91
CA PRO A 114 -9.04 1.82 -6.86
C PRO A 114 -9.97 2.37 -5.75
N PHE A 115 -10.77 1.52 -5.12
CA PHE A 115 -11.68 1.88 -4.02
C PHE A 115 -11.76 0.73 -3.01
N VAL A 116 -12.12 1.07 -1.77
CA VAL A 116 -12.37 0.09 -0.70
C VAL A 116 -13.76 -0.54 -0.90
N PRO A 117 -13.86 -1.88 -1.08
CA PRO A 117 -15.14 -2.57 -1.14
C PRO A 117 -16.01 -2.29 0.10
N PRO A 118 -17.32 -2.00 -0.04
CA PRO A 118 -18.23 -1.78 1.09
C PRO A 118 -18.21 -2.91 2.12
N VAL A 119 -18.03 -4.16 1.67
CA VAL A 119 -17.98 -5.35 2.53
C VAL A 119 -16.78 -5.36 3.48
N LEU A 120 -15.67 -4.68 3.15
CA LEU A 120 -14.53 -4.58 4.08
C LEU A 120 -14.83 -3.72 5.29
N TYR A 121 -15.71 -2.72 5.17
CA TYR A 121 -16.15 -1.93 6.33
C TYR A 121 -16.90 -2.80 7.33
N LEU A 122 -17.66 -3.79 6.87
CA LEU A 122 -18.36 -4.75 7.73
C LEU A 122 -17.39 -5.73 8.40
N SER A 123 -16.32 -6.14 7.70
CA SER A 123 -15.31 -7.07 8.22
C SER A 123 -14.33 -6.42 9.19
N LEU A 124 -13.97 -5.14 9.01
CA LEU A 124 -13.07 -4.41 9.89
C LEU A 124 -13.70 -4.08 11.26
N ILE A 125 -15.03 -4.13 11.40
CA ILE A 125 -15.71 -3.95 12.70
C ILE A 125 -15.53 -5.17 13.62
N HIS A 126 -15.13 -6.32 13.07
CA HIS A 126 -14.96 -7.58 13.80
C HIS A 126 -13.49 -7.93 14.12
N ILE A 127 -12.54 -7.05 13.79
CA ILE A 127 -11.12 -7.14 14.13
C ILE A 127 -10.82 -6.12 15.22
#